data_AF-A0A437UU67-F1
#
_entry.id   AF-A0A437UU67-F1
#
_cell.length_a   1.000
_cell.length_b   1.000
_cell.length_c   1.000
_cell.angle_alpha   90.00
_cell.angle_beta   90.00
_cell.angle_gamma   90.00
#
_symmetry.space_group_name_H-M   'P 1'
#
loop_
_entity.id
_entity.type
_entity.pdbx_description
1 polymer ?
#
loop_
_entity_poly.entity_id
_entity_poly.type
_entity_poly.pdbx_seq_one_letter_code
_entity_poly.pdbx_strand_id
1 'polypeptide(L)'
;MPLVKPISGHTKLGSAQRYLEKEGRALARDFLNLDAPMAGIGEDGLPEYREYDWASIMDETREKLGNDSPFKGRKARTYKHYVFSPDPRDAVSLSELRSVTMSWVEENFGDYEVAVVYHDDNEHHVPHAHVIVNNTNLVTGRRLQDPDPRALKRSAQRIAGEMGLSRFSDRPGRASERDSDVYMRRHVDRPEAEYDGRGEYSWVADIRARVDVARSLSRSPDDFQGALREMGVNVRVSARRADDWVYSLAGTPSRQVSGSRLGASYTRREVTRWIANPSRLRPGPVTSRNVRSIASGAIEVRDLRELNRLAEAMSTISRGGFRSLAAIDSAISRLERMPNRDASVARLERVREYCAEHSILPERSKSHTGMRRADGPTSARDTHGHSLGSGDSARQATVPEATRDGRGER
;
A
#
# COMPACT_ATOMS: atom_id res chain seq x y z
N MET A 1 -10.69 21.26 -16.51
CA MET A 1 -11.57 20.09 -16.39
C MET A 1 -10.66 18.89 -16.31
N PRO A 2 -10.95 17.88 -15.48
CA PRO A 2 -10.17 16.64 -15.41
C PRO A 2 -9.86 16.07 -16.79
N LEU A 3 -8.61 16.19 -17.23
CA LEU A 3 -8.12 15.71 -18.51
C LEU A 3 -7.21 14.51 -18.28
N VAL A 4 -7.54 13.39 -18.93
CA VAL A 4 -6.69 12.20 -18.98
C VAL A 4 -6.09 12.08 -20.38
N LYS A 5 -4.76 12.15 -20.50
CA LYS A 5 -4.00 11.99 -21.76
C LYS A 5 -3.14 10.73 -21.74
N PRO A 6 -3.46 9.68 -22.53
CA PRO A 6 -2.67 8.45 -22.60
C PRO A 6 -1.45 8.58 -23.52
N ILE A 7 -0.34 7.95 -23.13
CA ILE A 7 0.93 7.81 -23.85
C ILE A 7 1.42 6.37 -23.67
N SER A 8 1.77 5.66 -24.76
CA SER A 8 2.31 4.29 -24.67
C SER A 8 3.84 4.30 -24.59
N GLY A 9 4.38 3.63 -23.56
CA GLY A 9 5.81 3.42 -23.39
C GLY A 9 6.28 2.11 -24.03
N HIS A 10 7.44 2.13 -24.68
CA HIS A 10 8.03 0.97 -25.38
C HIS A 10 9.48 0.67 -24.94
N THR A 11 9.88 1.18 -23.78
CA THR A 11 11.24 1.08 -23.20
C THR A 11 11.16 0.62 -21.74
N LYS A 12 12.28 0.16 -21.16
CA LYS A 12 12.39 0.02 -19.69
C LYS A 12 12.02 1.33 -18.99
N LEU A 13 11.49 1.24 -17.77
CA LEU A 13 10.89 2.36 -17.04
C LEU A 13 11.92 3.30 -16.40
N GLY A 14 13.16 2.88 -16.21
CA GLY A 14 14.17 3.71 -15.53
C GLY A 14 14.40 5.09 -16.16
N SER A 15 14.22 5.23 -17.48
CA SER A 15 14.27 6.54 -18.14
C SER A 15 13.02 7.38 -17.91
N ALA A 16 11.85 6.76 -17.73
CA ALA A 16 10.63 7.47 -17.35
C ALA A 16 10.72 7.96 -15.90
N GLN A 17 11.13 7.11 -14.95
CA GLN A 17 11.34 7.51 -13.57
C GLN A 17 12.35 8.67 -13.45
N ARG A 18 13.52 8.54 -14.08
CA ARG A 18 14.51 9.65 -14.11
C ARG A 18 13.94 10.93 -14.72
N TYR A 19 13.14 10.84 -15.78
CA TYR A 19 12.56 12.03 -16.40
C TYR A 19 11.51 12.72 -15.51
N LEU A 20 10.69 11.94 -14.81
CA LEU A 20 9.67 12.46 -13.89
C LEU A 20 10.28 12.99 -12.59
N GLU A 21 11.35 12.38 -12.06
CA GLU A 21 11.89 12.75 -10.74
C GLU A 21 13.15 13.62 -10.79
N LYS A 22 13.67 13.98 -11.98
CA LYS A 22 14.88 14.82 -12.10
C LYS A 22 14.73 16.16 -11.39
N GLU A 23 15.86 16.67 -10.89
CA GLU A 23 16.00 18.05 -10.38
C GLU A 23 14.99 18.42 -9.27
N GLY A 24 14.40 17.43 -8.58
CA GLY A 24 13.44 17.67 -7.50
C GLY A 24 12.02 18.05 -7.95
N ARG A 25 11.70 17.98 -9.25
CA ARG A 25 10.37 18.36 -9.81
C ARG A 25 9.19 17.51 -9.31
N ALA A 26 9.47 16.38 -8.67
CA ALA A 26 8.47 15.48 -8.09
C ALA A 26 8.02 15.99 -6.71
N LEU A 27 6.90 16.72 -6.67
CA LEU A 27 6.28 17.26 -5.45
C LEU A 27 5.89 16.15 -4.46
N ALA A 28 5.40 15.02 -4.99
CA ALA A 28 5.07 13.82 -4.24
C ALA A 28 5.16 12.58 -5.14
N ARG A 29 5.12 11.39 -4.52
CA ARG A 29 4.83 10.12 -5.20
C ARG A 29 3.72 9.38 -4.47
N ASP A 30 2.89 8.66 -5.21
CA ASP A 30 1.97 7.64 -4.67
C ASP A 30 2.07 6.34 -5.46
N PHE A 31 1.62 5.24 -4.84
CA PHE A 31 1.86 3.90 -5.34
C PHE A 31 0.65 2.99 -5.13
N LEU A 32 0.28 2.24 -6.17
CA LEU A 32 -0.68 1.14 -6.10
C LEU A 32 0.04 -0.18 -6.44
N ASN A 33 -0.21 -1.21 -5.62
CA ASN A 33 0.39 -2.55 -5.74
C ASN A 33 1.94 -2.59 -5.73
N LEU A 34 2.60 -1.53 -5.24
CA LEU A 34 4.06 -1.46 -5.04
C LEU A 34 4.36 -1.20 -3.56
N ASP A 35 5.26 -1.99 -2.98
CA ASP A 35 5.66 -1.90 -1.57
C ASP A 35 6.75 -0.83 -1.34
N ALA A 36 6.44 0.42 -1.69
CA ALA A 36 7.33 1.55 -1.47
C ALA A 36 7.52 1.81 0.05
N PRO A 37 8.76 1.95 0.55
CA PRO A 37 9.00 2.16 1.97
C PRO A 37 8.61 3.59 2.37
N MET A 38 7.65 3.71 3.28
CA MET A 38 7.25 5.00 3.83
C MET A 38 8.42 5.68 4.57
N ALA A 39 8.63 6.95 4.26
CA ALA A 39 9.42 7.87 5.07
C ALA A 39 8.64 8.25 6.33
N GLY A 40 7.34 8.52 6.17
CA GLY A 40 6.44 8.88 7.25
C GLY A 40 5.03 9.18 6.74
N ILE A 41 4.36 10.10 7.44
CA ILE A 41 3.10 10.72 7.07
C ILE A 41 3.40 12.22 6.98
N GLY A 42 3.12 12.84 5.83
CA GLY A 42 3.52 14.22 5.55
C GLY A 42 2.77 15.26 6.37
N GLU A 43 3.09 16.55 6.18
CA GLU A 43 2.28 17.65 6.73
C GLU A 43 0.90 17.73 6.07
N ASP A 44 0.81 17.36 4.79
CA ASP A 44 -0.49 17.10 4.17
C ASP A 44 -1.20 16.01 4.96
N GLY A 45 -0.49 14.95 5.35
CA GLY A 45 -0.92 13.79 6.14
C GLY A 45 -1.18 12.52 5.30
N LEU A 46 -0.79 12.52 4.03
CA LEU A 46 -0.75 11.33 3.17
C LEU A 46 0.56 10.55 3.43
N PRO A 47 0.68 9.31 2.95
CA PRO A 47 1.95 8.60 2.93
C PRO A 47 3.03 9.41 2.22
N GLU A 48 4.14 9.66 2.90
CA GLU A 48 5.38 10.09 2.25
C GLU A 48 6.26 8.86 2.09
N TYR A 49 6.82 8.68 0.89
CA TYR A 49 7.68 7.56 0.56
C TYR A 49 9.12 8.03 0.44
N ARG A 50 10.06 7.17 0.84
CA ARG A 50 11.48 7.37 0.58
C ARG A 50 11.74 7.23 -0.93
N GLU A 51 12.94 7.60 -1.37
CA GLU A 51 13.41 7.23 -2.70
C GLU A 51 13.23 5.73 -2.94
N TYR A 52 12.58 5.39 -4.05
CA TYR A 52 12.16 4.02 -4.36
C TYR A 52 12.24 3.79 -5.87
N ASP A 53 13.00 2.79 -6.28
CA ASP A 53 13.16 2.40 -7.70
C ASP A 53 11.96 1.57 -8.17
N TRP A 54 10.80 2.23 -8.23
CA TRP A 54 9.56 1.63 -8.73
C TRP A 54 9.69 1.20 -10.21
N ALA A 55 10.56 1.86 -10.98
CA ALA A 55 10.83 1.47 -12.35
C ALA A 55 11.42 0.07 -12.45
N SER A 56 12.46 -0.23 -11.68
CA SER A 56 13.08 -1.57 -11.67
C SER A 56 12.12 -2.64 -11.16
N ILE A 57 11.30 -2.35 -10.15
CA ILE A 57 10.28 -3.29 -9.66
C ILE A 57 9.26 -3.62 -10.76
N MET A 58 8.72 -2.60 -11.44
CA MET A 58 7.78 -2.81 -12.55
C MET A 58 8.41 -3.51 -13.76
N ASP A 59 9.67 -3.20 -14.10
CA ASP A 59 10.42 -3.92 -15.13
C ASP A 59 10.60 -5.40 -14.75
N GLU A 60 10.98 -5.69 -13.50
CA GLU A 60 11.13 -7.05 -12.98
C GLU A 60 9.81 -7.84 -13.06
N THR A 61 8.68 -7.25 -12.67
CA THR A 61 7.35 -7.87 -12.78
C THR A 61 6.95 -8.16 -14.24
N ARG A 62 7.34 -7.30 -15.20
CA ARG A 62 7.10 -7.57 -16.64
C ARG A 62 7.94 -8.71 -17.17
N GLU A 63 9.24 -8.67 -16.91
CA GLU A 63 10.22 -9.64 -17.37
C GLU A 63 9.86 -11.05 -16.84
N LYS A 64 9.52 -11.14 -15.54
CA LYS A 64 9.04 -12.36 -14.87
C LYS A 64 7.77 -12.98 -15.50
N LEU A 65 6.99 -12.21 -16.26
CA LEU A 65 5.76 -12.66 -16.91
C LEU A 65 5.83 -12.59 -18.46
N GLY A 66 6.99 -12.26 -19.05
CA GLY A 66 7.19 -12.18 -20.49
C GLY A 66 6.36 -11.08 -21.19
N ASN A 67 5.89 -10.07 -20.44
CA ASN A 67 5.01 -9.02 -20.96
C ASN A 67 5.77 -7.86 -21.65
N ASP A 68 7.09 -7.89 -21.57
CA ASP A 68 8.07 -7.04 -22.27
C ASP A 68 8.58 -7.64 -23.60
N SER A 69 8.36 -8.93 -23.83
CA SER A 69 8.83 -9.64 -25.03
C SER A 69 8.14 -9.13 -26.30
N PRO A 70 8.84 -8.95 -27.44
CA PRO A 70 8.22 -8.56 -28.71
C PRO A 70 7.07 -9.50 -29.13
N PHE A 71 6.05 -8.96 -29.81
CA PHE A 71 4.92 -9.75 -30.30
C PHE A 71 4.65 -9.41 -31.78
N LYS A 72 4.58 -10.44 -32.64
CA LYS A 72 4.41 -10.31 -34.10
C LYS A 72 5.34 -9.25 -34.72
N GLY A 73 6.63 -9.29 -34.35
CA GLY A 73 7.65 -8.36 -34.85
C GLY A 73 7.59 -6.93 -34.29
N ARG A 74 6.60 -6.59 -33.45
CA ARG A 74 6.48 -5.28 -32.80
C ARG A 74 7.11 -5.31 -31.40
N LYS A 75 7.82 -4.24 -31.03
CA LYS A 75 8.27 -4.03 -29.64
C LYS A 75 7.07 -4.07 -28.70
N ALA A 76 7.22 -4.68 -27.52
CA ALA A 76 6.16 -4.64 -26.52
C ALA A 76 5.86 -3.20 -26.11
N ARG A 77 4.62 -2.93 -25.72
CA ARG A 77 4.35 -1.86 -24.77
C ARG A 77 4.86 -2.33 -23.41
N THR A 78 5.64 -1.50 -22.74
CA THR A 78 6.15 -1.77 -21.39
C THR A 78 5.30 -1.10 -20.33
N TYR A 79 4.78 0.10 -20.59
CA TYR A 79 3.89 0.79 -19.67
C TYR A 79 2.91 1.67 -20.43
N LYS A 80 1.88 2.15 -19.74
CA LYS A 80 1.01 3.21 -20.23
C LYS A 80 1.03 4.36 -19.24
N HIS A 81 1.45 5.51 -19.72
CA HIS A 81 1.52 6.75 -18.97
C HIS A 81 0.24 7.54 -19.24
N TYR A 82 -0.45 7.95 -18.19
CA TYR A 82 -1.57 8.87 -18.26
C TYR A 82 -1.19 10.15 -17.52
N VAL A 83 -1.34 11.31 -18.18
CA VAL A 83 -1.32 12.60 -17.47
C VAL A 83 -2.75 12.89 -17.02
N PHE A 84 -2.95 13.06 -15.72
CA PHE A 84 -4.20 13.50 -15.09
C PHE A 84 -4.02 14.97 -14.65
N SER A 85 -4.81 15.87 -15.24
CA SER A 85 -4.76 17.31 -14.92
C SER A 85 -6.16 17.81 -14.50
N PRO A 86 -6.32 18.44 -13.32
CA PRO A 86 -7.59 19.02 -12.88
C PRO A 86 -7.96 20.27 -13.69
N ASP A 87 -9.05 20.98 -13.35
CA ASP A 87 -9.26 22.33 -13.88
C ASP A 87 -8.29 23.33 -13.24
N PRO A 88 -7.55 24.14 -14.04
CA PRO A 88 -6.78 25.26 -13.50
C PRO A 88 -7.62 26.23 -12.66
N ARG A 89 -8.93 26.32 -12.93
CA ARG A 89 -9.86 27.18 -12.18
C ARG A 89 -10.31 26.60 -10.84
N ASP A 90 -10.11 25.31 -10.60
CA ASP A 90 -10.48 24.65 -9.34
C ASP A 90 -9.41 24.88 -8.25
N ALA A 91 -8.24 25.43 -8.59
CA ALA A 91 -7.15 25.76 -7.65
C ALA A 91 -6.72 24.61 -6.70
N VAL A 92 -6.82 23.37 -7.20
CA VAL A 92 -6.68 22.12 -6.45
C VAL A 92 -5.31 22.00 -5.76
N SER A 93 -5.30 21.75 -4.46
CA SER A 93 -4.07 21.48 -3.70
C SER A 93 -3.43 20.15 -4.11
N LEU A 94 -2.13 19.99 -3.84
CA LEU A 94 -1.41 18.75 -4.12
C LEU A 94 -2.10 17.53 -3.49
N SER A 95 -2.58 17.64 -2.26
CA SER A 95 -3.27 16.58 -1.51
C SER A 95 -4.66 16.22 -2.03
N GLU A 96 -5.43 17.19 -2.51
CA GLU A 96 -6.70 16.93 -3.20
C GLU A 96 -6.44 16.24 -4.55
N LEU A 97 -5.43 16.72 -5.30
CA LEU A 97 -4.98 16.09 -6.54
C LEU A 97 -4.52 14.64 -6.31
N ARG A 98 -3.76 14.39 -5.24
CA ARG A 98 -3.34 13.04 -4.83
C ARG A 98 -4.56 12.16 -4.56
N SER A 99 -5.53 12.66 -3.81
CA SER A 99 -6.76 11.94 -3.45
C SER A 99 -7.61 11.58 -4.68
N VAL A 100 -7.95 12.56 -5.53
CA VAL A 100 -8.77 12.31 -6.74
C VAL A 100 -8.05 11.42 -7.75
N THR A 101 -6.72 11.57 -7.88
CA THR A 101 -5.92 10.72 -8.78
C THR A 101 -5.88 9.28 -8.26
N MET A 102 -5.67 9.07 -6.97
CA MET A 102 -5.60 7.72 -6.41
C MET A 102 -6.95 6.98 -6.46
N SER A 103 -8.08 7.64 -6.19
CA SER A 103 -9.39 7.02 -6.41
C SER A 103 -9.65 6.68 -7.88
N TRP A 104 -9.21 7.52 -8.82
CA TRP A 104 -9.28 7.19 -10.25
C TRP A 104 -8.35 6.02 -10.63
N VAL A 105 -7.16 5.95 -10.05
CA VAL A 105 -6.20 4.85 -10.24
C VAL A 105 -6.74 3.53 -9.68
N GLU A 106 -7.32 3.53 -8.49
CA GLU A 106 -7.92 2.34 -7.86
C GLU A 106 -9.08 1.79 -8.69
N GLU A 107 -9.99 2.65 -9.14
CA GLU A 107 -11.14 2.24 -9.96
C GLU A 107 -10.74 1.66 -11.34
N ASN A 108 -9.78 2.31 -12.02
CA ASN A 108 -9.49 2.00 -13.42
C ASN A 108 -8.28 1.04 -13.59
N PHE A 109 -7.44 0.93 -12.56
CA PHE A 109 -6.16 0.19 -12.59
C PHE A 109 -5.88 -0.61 -11.29
N GLY A 110 -6.90 -0.92 -10.49
CA GLY A 110 -6.82 -1.71 -9.25
C GLY A 110 -5.94 -2.98 -9.31
N ASP A 111 -5.88 -3.63 -10.47
CA ASP A 111 -5.11 -4.85 -10.71
C ASP A 111 -3.73 -4.64 -11.36
N TYR A 112 -3.20 -3.43 -11.38
CA TYR A 112 -1.90 -3.11 -11.98
C TYR A 112 -0.95 -2.53 -10.92
N GLU A 113 0.35 -2.71 -11.13
CA GLU A 113 1.35 -1.87 -10.47
C GLU A 113 1.26 -0.46 -11.08
N VAL A 114 1.06 0.55 -10.23
CA VAL A 114 0.98 1.95 -10.64
C VAL A 114 1.89 2.81 -9.77
N ALA A 115 2.66 3.67 -10.40
CA ALA A 115 3.41 4.74 -9.75
C ALA A 115 2.84 6.07 -10.24
N VAL A 116 2.54 6.98 -9.32
CA VAL A 116 2.03 8.31 -9.61
C VAL A 116 3.06 9.33 -9.14
N VAL A 117 3.45 10.24 -10.01
CA VAL A 117 4.38 11.34 -9.68
C VAL A 117 3.68 12.67 -9.95
N TYR A 118 3.72 13.60 -8.99
CA TYR A 118 2.96 14.85 -9.05
C TYR A 118 3.89 16.03 -9.31
N HIS A 119 3.56 16.87 -10.28
CA HIS A 119 4.33 18.06 -10.67
C HIS A 119 3.43 19.30 -10.78
N ASP A 120 4.05 20.48 -10.74
CA ASP A 120 3.49 21.80 -11.07
C ASP A 120 4.36 22.53 -12.12
N ASP A 121 5.15 21.81 -12.91
CA ASP A 121 6.17 22.37 -13.80
C ASP A 121 5.67 22.83 -15.19
N ASN A 122 4.39 23.22 -15.28
CA ASN A 122 3.84 23.89 -16.46
C ASN A 122 3.85 25.41 -16.30
N GLU A 123 3.63 26.12 -17.41
CA GLU A 123 3.67 27.60 -17.54
C GLU A 123 2.76 28.36 -16.56
N HIS A 124 1.79 27.69 -15.92
CA HIS A 124 0.85 28.30 -14.97
C HIS A 124 0.88 27.65 -13.58
N HIS A 125 1.91 26.84 -13.30
CA HIS A 125 2.08 26.11 -12.05
C HIS A 125 0.86 25.28 -11.59
N VAL A 126 0.09 24.74 -12.54
CA VAL A 126 -1.10 23.93 -12.25
C VAL A 126 -0.66 22.53 -11.81
N PRO A 127 -1.00 22.05 -10.60
CA PRO A 127 -0.68 20.71 -10.16
C PRO A 127 -1.29 19.64 -11.10
N HIS A 128 -0.48 18.65 -11.49
CA HIS A 128 -0.90 17.55 -12.35
C HIS A 128 -0.15 16.26 -12.02
N ALA A 129 -0.75 15.11 -12.32
CA ALA A 129 -0.23 13.80 -11.95
C ALA A 129 0.16 12.97 -13.18
N HIS A 130 1.35 12.39 -13.14
CA HIS A 130 1.89 11.44 -14.12
C HIS A 130 1.66 10.02 -13.59
N VAL A 131 0.58 9.38 -14.04
CA VAL A 131 0.17 8.03 -13.65
C VAL A 131 0.81 7.02 -14.58
N ILE A 132 1.76 6.23 -14.08
CA ILE A 132 2.49 5.20 -14.81
C ILE A 132 1.93 3.83 -14.47
N VAL A 133 1.15 3.25 -15.38
CA VAL A 133 0.54 1.92 -15.25
C VAL A 133 1.42 0.88 -15.91
N ASN A 134 1.79 -0.17 -15.17
CA ASN A 134 2.56 -1.28 -15.73
C ASN A 134 1.76 -2.01 -16.84
N ASN A 135 2.41 -2.46 -17.93
CA ASN A 135 1.76 -3.28 -18.95
C ASN A 135 1.38 -4.68 -18.44
N THR A 136 1.86 -5.14 -17.27
CA THR A 136 1.36 -6.38 -16.65
C THR A 136 0.13 -6.10 -15.81
N ASN A 137 -1.00 -6.72 -16.15
CA ASN A 137 -2.11 -6.91 -15.20
C ASN A 137 -1.73 -8.06 -14.24
N LEU A 138 -1.82 -7.81 -12.94
CA LEU A 138 -1.39 -8.75 -11.90
C LEU A 138 -2.31 -9.98 -11.82
N VAL A 139 -3.63 -9.78 -11.82
CA VAL A 139 -4.65 -10.85 -11.73
C VAL A 139 -4.55 -11.83 -12.90
N THR A 140 -4.61 -11.32 -14.12
CA THR A 140 -4.62 -12.13 -15.34
C THR A 140 -3.22 -12.61 -15.75
N GLY A 141 -2.17 -11.93 -15.28
CA GLY A 141 -0.80 -12.05 -15.77
C GLY A 141 -0.59 -11.59 -17.23
N ARG A 142 -1.64 -11.08 -17.90
CA ARG A 142 -1.62 -10.69 -19.32
C ARG A 142 -1.20 -9.24 -19.50
N ARG A 143 -0.94 -8.87 -20.75
CA ARG A 143 -0.68 -7.50 -21.17
C ARG A 143 -1.93 -6.63 -21.02
N LEU A 144 -1.76 -5.43 -20.48
CA LEU A 144 -2.74 -4.34 -20.45
C LEU A 144 -3.39 -4.21 -21.83
N GLN A 145 -4.68 -4.50 -21.90
CA GLN A 145 -5.50 -4.09 -23.04
C GLN A 145 -5.79 -2.60 -22.89
N ASP A 146 -5.81 -1.86 -23.99
CA ASP A 146 -6.06 -0.43 -23.93
C ASP A 146 -7.50 -0.17 -23.44
N PRO A 147 -7.70 0.45 -22.26
CA PRO A 147 -9.05 0.74 -21.79
C PRO A 147 -9.70 1.81 -22.66
N ASP A 148 -11.03 1.80 -22.77
CA ASP A 148 -11.79 2.81 -23.53
C ASP A 148 -11.42 4.23 -23.08
N PRO A 149 -10.78 5.06 -23.93
CA PRO A 149 -10.41 6.42 -23.57
C PRO A 149 -11.61 7.32 -23.23
N ARG A 150 -12.83 6.98 -23.67
CA ARG A 150 -14.04 7.69 -23.28
C ARG A 150 -14.49 7.29 -21.86
N ALA A 151 -14.48 6.01 -21.53
CA ALA A 151 -14.74 5.52 -20.16
C ALA A 151 -13.77 6.12 -19.15
N LEU A 152 -12.46 6.08 -19.42
CA LEU A 152 -11.42 6.67 -18.54
C LEU A 152 -11.64 8.17 -18.26
N LYS A 153 -12.13 8.92 -19.26
CA LYS A 153 -12.46 10.35 -19.10
C LYS A 153 -13.75 10.58 -18.33
N ARG A 154 -14.77 9.72 -18.52
CA ARG A 154 -16.02 9.77 -17.74
C ARG A 154 -15.79 9.43 -16.27
N SER A 155 -14.99 8.41 -15.96
CA SER A 155 -14.63 8.07 -14.56
C SER A 155 -13.88 9.22 -13.91
N ALA A 156 -12.85 9.79 -14.56
CA ALA A 156 -12.10 10.94 -14.04
C ALA A 156 -13.01 12.14 -13.71
N GLN A 157 -13.97 12.48 -14.58
CA GLN A 157 -14.89 13.59 -14.35
C GLN A 157 -15.95 13.30 -13.28
N ARG A 158 -16.42 12.04 -13.19
CA ARG A 158 -17.36 11.62 -12.15
C ARG A 158 -16.71 11.68 -10.77
N ILE A 159 -15.55 11.05 -10.60
CA ILE A 159 -14.80 11.01 -9.32
C ILE A 159 -14.42 12.43 -8.88
N ALA A 160 -13.94 13.27 -9.81
CA ALA A 160 -13.67 14.68 -9.52
C ALA A 160 -14.94 15.42 -9.05
N GLY A 161 -16.08 15.20 -9.71
CA GLY A 161 -17.36 15.80 -9.31
C GLY A 161 -17.93 15.28 -7.98
N GLU A 162 -17.66 14.02 -7.63
CA GLU A 162 -17.98 13.43 -6.32
C GLU A 162 -17.11 14.04 -5.20
N MET A 163 -15.91 14.49 -5.54
CA MET A 163 -15.01 15.25 -4.66
C MET A 163 -15.18 16.79 -4.76
N GLY A 164 -16.27 17.27 -5.38
CA GLY A 164 -16.60 18.70 -5.42
C GLY A 164 -15.89 19.53 -6.52
N LEU A 165 -15.04 18.92 -7.35
CA LEU A 165 -14.30 19.60 -8.42
C LEU A 165 -15.15 19.79 -9.71
N SER A 166 -14.69 20.65 -10.63
CA SER A 166 -15.44 20.99 -11.85
C SER A 166 -15.54 19.79 -12.83
N ARG A 167 -16.78 19.37 -13.11
CA ARG A 167 -17.14 18.34 -14.11
C ARG A 167 -17.96 18.92 -15.27
N PHE A 168 -17.95 18.26 -16.44
CA PHE A 168 -18.83 18.69 -17.52
C PHE A 168 -20.29 18.48 -17.11
N SER A 169 -21.16 19.44 -17.43
CA SER A 169 -22.60 19.24 -17.30
C SER A 169 -23.11 18.47 -18.52
N ASP A 170 -23.76 17.32 -18.31
CA ASP A 170 -24.50 16.60 -19.34
C ASP A 170 -25.75 17.38 -19.77
N ARG A 171 -25.56 18.45 -20.54
CA ARG A 171 -26.63 19.11 -21.31
C ARG A 171 -26.67 18.50 -22.71
N PRO A 172 -27.79 17.90 -23.14
CA PRO A 172 -27.90 17.29 -24.46
C PRO A 172 -27.89 18.37 -25.54
N GLY A 173 -26.81 18.44 -26.32
CA GLY A 173 -26.57 19.47 -27.34
C GLY A 173 -26.11 18.90 -28.68
N ARG A 174 -27.07 18.37 -29.46
CA ARG A 174 -27.06 18.07 -30.91
C ARG A 174 -25.75 17.63 -31.62
N ALA A 175 -25.85 16.40 -32.13
CA ALA A 175 -25.23 15.84 -33.34
C ALA A 175 -23.72 15.48 -33.29
N SER A 176 -23.26 14.42 -33.98
CA SER A 176 -23.96 13.60 -35.00
C SER A 176 -24.01 12.10 -34.69
N GLU A 177 -25.22 11.55 -34.58
CA GLU A 177 -25.47 10.14 -34.91
C GLU A 177 -25.46 9.96 -36.44
N ARG A 178 -24.31 9.52 -36.97
CA ARG A 178 -24.19 8.69 -38.19
C ARG A 178 -22.71 8.43 -38.48
N ASP A 179 -22.18 7.39 -37.84
CA ASP A 179 -21.44 6.38 -38.58
C ASP A 179 -21.60 5.04 -37.84
N SER A 180 -22.29 4.12 -38.50
CA SER A 180 -22.90 2.93 -37.92
C SER A 180 -22.04 1.67 -38.05
N ASP A 181 -22.08 0.82 -37.03
CA ASP A 181 -22.23 -0.64 -37.19
C ASP A 181 -21.41 -1.38 -38.28
N VAL A 182 -20.07 -1.27 -38.29
CA VAL A 182 -19.21 -2.20 -39.07
C VAL A 182 -18.07 -2.85 -38.27
N TYR A 183 -17.77 -2.44 -37.02
CA TYR A 183 -16.63 -2.99 -36.25
C TYR A 183 -16.96 -3.74 -34.95
N MET A 184 -18.21 -4.18 -34.76
CA MET A 184 -18.52 -5.25 -33.80
C MET A 184 -18.54 -6.62 -34.49
N ARG A 185 -17.42 -7.37 -34.44
CA ARG A 185 -17.32 -8.83 -34.23
C ARG A 185 -15.88 -9.35 -34.41
N ARG A 186 -15.48 -10.27 -33.51
CA ARG A 186 -14.17 -10.97 -33.39
C ARG A 186 -12.99 -10.07 -32.95
N HIS A 187 -12.26 -10.35 -31.87
CA HIS A 187 -12.27 -11.51 -30.97
C HIS A 187 -12.66 -11.13 -29.54
N VAL A 188 -13.63 -11.87 -29.00
CA VAL A 188 -13.77 -12.10 -27.55
C VAL A 188 -12.89 -13.31 -27.23
N ASP A 189 -12.09 -13.22 -26.17
CA ASP A 189 -11.81 -14.36 -25.31
C ASP A 189 -12.03 -13.95 -23.86
N ARG A 190 -13.21 -14.36 -23.37
CA ARG A 190 -13.70 -14.26 -22.00
C ARG A 190 -12.66 -14.90 -21.02
N PRO A 191 -12.63 -14.49 -19.73
CA PRO A 191 -13.85 -14.30 -18.93
C PRO A 191 -13.94 -13.08 -17.99
N GLU A 192 -12.86 -12.32 -17.73
CA GLU A 192 -12.84 -11.44 -16.54
C GLU A 192 -13.63 -10.13 -16.68
N ALA A 193 -13.76 -9.58 -17.88
CA ALA A 193 -14.51 -8.33 -18.12
C ALA A 193 -16.05 -8.44 -17.93
N GLU A 194 -16.56 -9.59 -17.51
CA GLU A 194 -18.00 -9.80 -17.28
C GLU A 194 -18.39 -9.85 -15.78
N TYR A 195 -17.43 -10.05 -14.87
CA TYR A 195 -17.74 -10.31 -13.45
C TYR A 195 -17.99 -9.04 -12.63
N ASP A 196 -17.17 -8.00 -12.79
CA ASP A 196 -17.29 -6.76 -11.99
C ASP A 196 -18.59 -6.01 -12.25
N GLY A 197 -19.12 -6.08 -13.47
CA GLY A 197 -20.41 -5.46 -13.83
C GLY A 197 -21.66 -6.16 -13.29
N ARG A 198 -21.51 -7.34 -12.67
CA ARG A 198 -22.63 -8.19 -12.20
C ARG A 198 -22.58 -8.53 -10.70
N GLY A 199 -21.52 -8.14 -9.99
CA GLY A 199 -21.32 -8.54 -8.60
C GLY A 199 -20.94 -10.01 -8.43
N GLU A 200 -20.33 -10.62 -9.45
CA GLU A 200 -19.95 -12.03 -9.42
C GLU A 200 -18.60 -12.26 -8.72
N TYR A 201 -18.49 -13.39 -8.02
CA TYR A 201 -17.41 -13.69 -7.06
C TYR A 201 -16.03 -13.88 -7.71
N SER A 202 -15.10 -12.95 -7.48
CA SER A 202 -13.70 -13.08 -7.91
C SER A 202 -12.88 -13.96 -6.96
N TRP A 203 -12.49 -15.16 -7.42
CA TRP A 203 -11.71 -16.12 -6.63
C TRP A 203 -10.26 -15.68 -6.38
N VAL A 204 -9.72 -14.75 -7.17
CA VAL A 204 -8.38 -14.19 -6.96
C VAL A 204 -8.40 -13.12 -5.87
N ALA A 205 -9.40 -12.24 -5.89
CA ALA A 205 -9.64 -11.27 -4.82
C ALA A 205 -9.94 -11.97 -3.49
N ASP A 206 -10.73 -13.05 -3.52
CA ASP A 206 -10.96 -13.95 -2.40
C ASP A 206 -9.65 -14.52 -1.82
N ILE A 207 -8.74 -15.06 -2.65
CA ILE A 207 -7.42 -15.48 -2.18
C ILE A 207 -6.63 -14.31 -1.58
N ARG A 208 -6.62 -13.11 -2.19
CA ARG A 208 -5.94 -11.92 -1.63
C ARG A 208 -6.44 -11.61 -0.23
N ALA A 209 -7.76 -11.48 -0.06
CA ALA A 209 -8.38 -11.13 1.21
C ALA A 209 -8.09 -12.16 2.30
N ARG A 210 -8.21 -13.46 1.99
CA ARG A 210 -7.80 -14.56 2.91
C ARG A 210 -6.33 -14.46 3.30
N VAL A 211 -5.45 -14.16 2.33
CA VAL A 211 -4.01 -14.01 2.60
C VAL A 211 -3.72 -12.81 3.49
N ASP A 212 -4.37 -11.66 3.29
CA ASP A 212 -4.15 -10.46 4.12
C ASP A 212 -4.68 -10.61 5.56
N VAL A 213 -5.82 -11.29 5.75
CA VAL A 213 -6.31 -11.65 7.08
C VAL A 213 -5.36 -12.66 7.76
N ALA A 214 -4.96 -13.73 7.07
CA ALA A 214 -4.01 -14.71 7.59
C ALA A 214 -2.65 -14.07 7.95
N ARG A 215 -2.12 -13.21 7.08
CA ARG A 215 -0.87 -12.45 7.26
C ARG A 215 -0.91 -11.55 8.50
N SER A 216 -2.07 -10.95 8.79
CA SER A 216 -2.27 -10.10 9.97
C SER A 216 -2.40 -10.88 11.27
N LEU A 217 -2.92 -12.11 11.24
CA LEU A 217 -3.01 -13.01 12.40
C LEU A 217 -1.68 -13.70 12.76
N SER A 218 -0.77 -13.86 11.79
CA SER A 218 0.36 -14.77 11.89
C SER A 218 1.55 -14.23 12.68
N ARG A 219 2.18 -15.12 13.49
CA ARG A 219 3.37 -14.81 14.29
C ARG A 219 4.64 -15.48 13.74
N SER A 220 4.50 -16.58 13.01
CA SER A 220 5.54 -17.33 12.30
C SER A 220 5.06 -17.73 10.88
N PRO A 221 5.97 -18.17 9.98
CA PRO A 221 5.60 -18.73 8.68
C PRO A 221 4.74 -19.99 8.76
N ASP A 222 4.79 -20.74 9.86
CA ASP A 222 3.97 -21.94 10.07
C ASP A 222 2.56 -21.58 10.56
N ASP A 223 2.44 -20.57 11.45
CA ASP A 223 1.13 -19.99 11.80
C ASP A 223 0.39 -19.49 10.56
N PHE A 224 1.13 -18.90 9.61
CA PHE A 224 0.57 -18.40 8.36
C PHE A 224 0.04 -19.50 7.46
N GLN A 225 0.80 -20.59 7.32
CA GLN A 225 0.29 -21.77 6.60
C GLN A 225 -0.93 -22.38 7.31
N GLY A 226 -0.94 -22.39 8.65
CA GLY A 226 -2.09 -22.84 9.44
C GLY A 226 -3.33 -21.97 9.22
N ALA A 227 -3.20 -20.66 9.35
CA ALA A 227 -4.29 -19.69 9.16
C ALA A 227 -4.85 -19.71 7.72
N LEU A 228 -3.99 -19.91 6.72
CA LEU A 228 -4.46 -20.10 5.34
C LEU A 228 -5.27 -21.38 5.16
N ARG A 229 -4.81 -22.51 5.71
CA ARG A 229 -5.55 -23.80 5.65
C ARG A 229 -6.90 -23.69 6.36
N GLU A 230 -6.93 -23.03 7.52
CA GLU A 230 -8.15 -22.70 8.27
C GLU A 230 -9.14 -21.88 7.41
N MET A 231 -8.63 -20.91 6.64
CA MET A 231 -9.40 -20.15 5.65
C MET A 231 -9.60 -20.88 4.31
N GLY A 232 -9.32 -22.17 4.20
CA GLY A 232 -9.53 -22.94 2.96
C GLY A 232 -8.61 -22.53 1.79
N VAL A 233 -7.42 -22.00 2.07
CA VAL A 233 -6.35 -21.73 1.10
C VAL A 233 -5.16 -22.66 1.35
N ASN A 234 -4.85 -23.49 0.35
CA ASN A 234 -3.62 -24.26 0.32
C ASN A 234 -2.47 -23.36 -0.17
N VAL A 235 -1.32 -23.41 0.52
CA VAL A 235 -0.09 -22.71 0.13
C VAL A 235 1.08 -23.67 0.03
N ARG A 236 1.95 -23.46 -0.97
CA ARG A 236 3.20 -24.22 -1.18
C ARG A 236 4.29 -23.33 -1.75
N VAL A 237 5.55 -23.70 -1.59
CA VAL A 237 6.67 -23.04 -2.27
C VAL A 237 6.55 -23.24 -3.79
N SER A 238 6.86 -22.21 -4.58
CA SER A 238 6.86 -22.32 -6.03
C SER A 238 8.03 -23.18 -6.51
N ALA A 239 7.74 -24.23 -7.28
CA ALA A 239 8.75 -25.10 -7.90
C ALA A 239 9.67 -24.34 -8.89
N ARG A 240 9.29 -23.13 -9.32
CA ARG A 240 10.10 -22.27 -10.20
C ARG A 240 10.91 -21.22 -9.44
N ARG A 241 10.56 -20.92 -8.18
CA ARG A 241 11.13 -19.81 -7.39
C ARG A 241 10.98 -20.08 -5.89
N ALA A 242 12.09 -20.32 -5.21
CA ALA A 242 12.09 -20.64 -3.77
C ALA A 242 11.64 -19.46 -2.87
N ASP A 243 11.67 -18.23 -3.38
CA ASP A 243 11.26 -16.98 -2.73
C ASP A 243 9.79 -16.60 -2.98
N ASP A 244 9.06 -17.40 -3.77
CA ASP A 244 7.67 -17.20 -4.13
C ASP A 244 6.78 -18.34 -3.60
N TRP A 245 5.52 -18.01 -3.33
CA TRP A 245 4.50 -18.99 -2.94
C TRP A 245 3.52 -19.23 -4.08
N VAL A 246 2.82 -20.36 -4.02
CA VAL A 246 1.64 -20.65 -4.84
C VAL A 246 0.49 -20.91 -3.89
N TYR A 247 -0.55 -20.10 -4.01
CA TYR A 247 -1.80 -20.18 -3.28
C TYR A 247 -2.86 -20.87 -4.14
N SER A 248 -3.80 -21.56 -3.51
CA SER A 248 -4.92 -22.19 -4.21
C SER A 248 -6.10 -22.45 -3.28
N LEU A 249 -7.33 -22.38 -3.79
CA LEU A 249 -8.52 -22.69 -2.99
C LEU A 249 -8.60 -24.20 -2.72
N ALA A 250 -8.79 -24.58 -1.45
CA ALA A 250 -8.83 -25.99 -1.04
C ALA A 250 -9.99 -26.76 -1.69
N GLY A 251 -11.17 -26.14 -1.81
CA GLY A 251 -12.31 -26.71 -2.53
C GLY A 251 -12.19 -26.69 -4.05
N THR A 252 -11.15 -26.07 -4.63
CA THR A 252 -10.90 -26.10 -6.08
C THR A 252 -9.39 -25.97 -6.37
N PRO A 253 -8.58 -27.02 -6.12
CA PRO A 253 -7.11 -26.93 -6.18
C PRO A 253 -6.53 -26.62 -7.57
N SER A 254 -7.34 -26.63 -8.64
CA SER A 254 -6.97 -26.14 -9.98
C SER A 254 -6.90 -24.61 -10.06
N ARG A 255 -7.60 -23.88 -9.18
CA ARG A 255 -7.51 -22.42 -9.04
C ARG A 255 -6.26 -22.06 -8.24
N GLN A 256 -5.12 -22.00 -8.93
CA GLN A 256 -3.82 -21.65 -8.35
C GLN A 256 -3.30 -20.30 -8.86
N VAL A 257 -2.69 -19.53 -7.98
CA VAL A 257 -2.06 -18.23 -8.28
C VAL A 257 -0.78 -18.06 -7.48
N SER A 258 0.29 -17.58 -8.10
CA SER A 258 1.56 -17.32 -7.40
C SER A 258 1.50 -16.00 -6.63
N GLY A 259 2.26 -15.88 -5.54
CA GLY A 259 2.35 -14.64 -4.77
C GLY A 259 2.74 -13.46 -5.65
N SER A 260 3.77 -13.64 -6.48
CA SER A 260 4.15 -12.70 -7.55
C SER A 260 3.04 -12.24 -8.51
N ARG A 261 1.95 -13.01 -8.69
CA ARG A 261 0.79 -12.61 -9.49
C ARG A 261 -0.28 -11.94 -8.63
N LEU A 262 -0.40 -12.29 -7.35
CA LEU A 262 -1.24 -11.54 -6.42
C LEU A 262 -0.70 -10.11 -6.19
N GLY A 263 0.62 -9.98 -6.09
CA GLY A 263 1.40 -8.73 -5.92
C GLY A 263 2.70 -9.00 -5.14
N ALA A 264 3.69 -8.09 -5.19
CA ALA A 264 5.00 -8.29 -4.54
C ALA A 264 4.88 -8.70 -3.06
N SER A 265 4.00 -8.03 -2.31
CA SER A 265 3.73 -8.25 -0.89
C SER A 265 3.22 -9.66 -0.52
N TYR A 266 2.74 -10.44 -1.51
CA TYR A 266 2.21 -11.80 -1.35
C TYR A 266 3.25 -12.89 -1.64
N THR A 267 4.46 -12.54 -2.07
CA THR A 267 5.56 -13.50 -2.23
C THR A 267 6.00 -14.08 -0.88
N ARG A 268 6.59 -15.29 -0.87
CA ARG A 268 7.11 -15.92 0.35
C ARG A 268 8.10 -15.00 1.06
N ARG A 269 8.98 -14.33 0.31
CA ARG A 269 9.97 -13.38 0.85
C ARG A 269 9.30 -12.23 1.61
N GLU A 270 8.34 -11.54 0.98
CA GLU A 270 7.72 -10.34 1.57
C GLU A 270 6.79 -10.67 2.74
N VAL A 271 6.01 -11.77 2.66
CA VAL A 271 5.19 -12.20 3.80
C VAL A 271 6.08 -12.66 4.98
N THR A 272 7.19 -13.36 4.72
CA THR A 272 8.15 -13.73 5.78
C THR A 272 8.76 -12.49 6.43
N ARG A 273 9.17 -11.48 5.64
CA ARG A 273 9.66 -10.18 6.15
C ARG A 273 8.61 -9.46 6.99
N TRP A 274 7.36 -9.44 6.54
CA TRP A 274 6.25 -8.86 7.30
C TRP A 274 6.00 -9.59 8.63
N ILE A 275 6.01 -10.92 8.63
CA ILE A 275 5.83 -11.73 9.84
C ILE A 275 7.01 -11.58 10.81
N ALA A 276 8.21 -11.27 10.31
CA ALA A 276 9.36 -10.90 11.14
C ALA A 276 9.24 -9.50 11.77
N ASN A 277 8.62 -8.52 11.09
CA ASN A 277 8.60 -7.11 11.49
C ASN A 277 8.08 -6.90 12.94
N PRO A 278 8.89 -6.36 13.88
CA PRO A 278 8.46 -6.14 15.26
C PRO A 278 7.52 -4.95 15.46
N SER A 279 7.45 -3.98 14.52
CA SER A 279 6.62 -2.78 14.71
C SER A 279 5.12 -2.99 14.46
N ARG A 280 4.75 -4.05 13.73
CA ARG A 280 3.34 -4.35 13.42
C ARG A 280 2.55 -4.75 14.68
N LEU A 281 1.24 -4.50 14.69
CA LEU A 281 0.36 -5.12 15.69
C LEU A 281 0.40 -6.66 15.54
N ARG A 282 0.65 -7.36 16.65
CA ARG A 282 0.40 -8.80 16.78
C ARG A 282 -0.91 -8.98 17.57
N PRO A 283 -1.99 -9.46 16.94
CA PRO A 283 -3.27 -9.62 17.62
C PRO A 283 -3.20 -10.49 18.88
N GLY A 284 -3.97 -10.10 19.89
CA GLY A 284 -4.20 -10.90 21.11
C GLY A 284 -5.21 -12.03 20.86
N PRO A 285 -5.30 -13.04 21.76
CA PRO A 285 -6.14 -14.23 21.53
C PRO A 285 -7.61 -13.93 21.25
N VAL A 286 -8.18 -12.89 21.87
CA VAL A 286 -9.58 -12.47 21.65
C VAL A 286 -9.78 -11.91 20.25
N THR A 287 -8.97 -10.91 19.85
CA THR A 287 -8.96 -10.38 18.46
C THR A 287 -8.77 -11.50 17.44
N SER A 288 -7.81 -12.39 17.66
CA SER A 288 -7.57 -13.52 16.75
C SER A 288 -8.76 -14.46 16.62
N ARG A 289 -9.52 -14.70 17.71
CA ARG A 289 -10.75 -15.51 17.67
C ARG A 289 -11.85 -14.80 16.87
N ASN A 290 -12.08 -13.52 17.13
CA ASN A 290 -13.16 -12.76 16.50
C ASN A 290 -12.90 -12.63 14.98
N VAL A 291 -11.68 -12.27 14.59
CA VAL A 291 -11.25 -12.18 13.18
C VAL A 291 -11.40 -13.53 12.44
N ARG A 292 -11.06 -14.65 13.08
CA ARG A 292 -11.31 -15.99 12.52
C ARG A 292 -12.79 -16.28 12.34
N SER A 293 -13.62 -15.93 13.32
CA SER A 293 -15.07 -16.15 13.25
C SER A 293 -15.71 -15.38 12.10
N ILE A 294 -15.32 -14.11 11.91
CA ILE A 294 -15.82 -13.25 10.82
C ILE A 294 -15.34 -13.79 9.46
N ALA A 295 -14.04 -14.09 9.34
CA ALA A 295 -13.48 -14.67 8.12
C ALA A 295 -14.19 -15.98 7.74
N SER A 296 -14.44 -16.88 8.71
CA SER A 296 -15.14 -18.15 8.47
C SER A 296 -16.56 -17.92 7.96
N GLY A 297 -17.32 -17.01 8.60
CA GLY A 297 -18.69 -16.70 8.17
C GLY A 297 -18.74 -16.10 6.77
N ALA A 298 -17.88 -15.11 6.49
CA ALA A 298 -17.77 -14.49 5.17
C ALA A 298 -17.36 -15.51 4.08
N ILE A 299 -16.46 -16.44 4.40
CA ILE A 299 -16.05 -17.52 3.48
C ILE A 299 -17.21 -18.51 3.21
N GLU A 300 -17.97 -18.87 4.24
CA GLU A 300 -19.09 -19.82 4.15
C GLU A 300 -20.22 -19.29 3.27
N VAL A 301 -20.67 -18.06 3.49
CA VAL A 301 -21.71 -17.41 2.65
C VAL A 301 -21.15 -16.80 1.36
N ARG A 302 -19.82 -16.88 1.15
CA ARG A 302 -19.09 -16.33 0.00
C ARG A 302 -19.21 -14.81 -0.16
N ASP A 303 -19.33 -14.10 0.96
CA ASP A 303 -19.32 -12.63 0.98
C ASP A 303 -17.88 -12.09 0.88
N LEU A 304 -17.48 -11.82 -0.36
CA LEU A 304 -16.21 -11.19 -0.68
C LEU A 304 -16.12 -9.73 -0.21
N ARG A 305 -17.25 -9.02 -0.05
CA ARG A 305 -17.25 -7.62 0.42
C ARG A 305 -16.89 -7.57 1.89
N GLU A 306 -17.49 -8.44 2.69
CA GLU A 306 -17.20 -8.57 4.10
C GLU A 306 -15.76 -9.05 4.34
N LEU A 307 -15.29 -10.02 3.57
CA LEU A 307 -13.90 -10.50 3.65
C LEU A 307 -12.88 -9.40 3.27
N ASN A 308 -13.20 -8.54 2.30
CA ASN A 308 -12.38 -7.37 1.94
C ASN A 308 -12.38 -6.30 3.04
N ARG A 309 -13.52 -6.02 3.68
CA ARG A 309 -13.61 -5.10 4.84
C ARG A 309 -12.74 -5.59 6.00
N LEU A 310 -12.83 -6.88 6.32
CA LEU A 310 -11.98 -7.52 7.33
C LEU A 310 -10.49 -7.40 6.97
N ALA A 311 -10.12 -7.66 5.72
CA ALA A 311 -8.74 -7.54 5.24
C ALA A 311 -8.23 -6.09 5.33
N GLU A 312 -9.02 -5.09 4.94
CA GLU A 312 -8.67 -3.67 5.07
C GLU A 312 -8.49 -3.27 6.54
N ALA A 313 -9.44 -3.61 7.40
CA ALA A 313 -9.38 -3.29 8.83
C ALA A 313 -8.14 -3.92 9.47
N MET A 314 -7.90 -5.21 9.22
CA MET A 314 -6.72 -5.92 9.74
C MET A 314 -5.40 -5.33 9.22
N SER A 315 -5.32 -5.03 7.93
CA SER A 315 -4.14 -4.37 7.33
C SER A 315 -3.87 -3.00 7.96
N THR A 316 -4.93 -2.21 8.18
CA THR A 316 -4.84 -0.87 8.77
C THR A 316 -4.40 -0.91 10.22
N ILE A 317 -5.00 -1.76 11.07
CA ILE A 317 -4.59 -1.88 12.49
C ILE A 317 -3.20 -2.51 12.64
N SER A 318 -2.82 -3.45 11.76
CA SER A 318 -1.48 -4.04 11.80
C SER A 318 -0.38 -3.10 11.30
N ARG A 319 -0.63 -2.28 10.27
CA ARG A 319 0.31 -1.24 9.80
C ARG A 319 0.42 -0.07 10.78
N GLY A 320 -0.71 0.44 11.27
CA GLY A 320 -0.76 1.57 12.21
C GLY A 320 -0.39 1.22 13.66
N GLY A 321 -0.29 -0.08 14.00
CA GLY A 321 0.02 -0.54 15.35
C GLY A 321 -1.11 -0.30 16.36
N PHE A 322 -2.34 -0.09 15.91
CA PHE A 322 -3.48 0.30 16.74
C PHE A 322 -3.91 -0.82 17.70
N ARG A 323 -3.87 -0.55 19.01
CA ARG A 323 -4.15 -1.54 20.08
C ARG A 323 -5.54 -1.41 20.71
N SER A 324 -6.30 -0.37 20.34
CA SER A 324 -7.62 -0.06 20.87
C SER A 324 -8.35 0.95 20.00
N LEU A 325 -9.67 1.03 20.10
CA LEU A 325 -10.50 2.00 19.37
C LEU A 325 -10.08 3.45 19.69
N ALA A 326 -9.87 3.77 20.97
CA ALA A 326 -9.34 5.07 21.38
C ALA A 326 -7.97 5.45 20.78
N ALA A 327 -7.19 4.49 20.28
CA ALA A 327 -5.92 4.76 19.59
C ALA A 327 -6.15 5.12 18.11
N ILE A 328 -7.22 4.60 17.49
CA ILE A 328 -7.68 5.02 16.16
C ILE A 328 -8.35 6.39 16.27
N ASP A 329 -9.18 6.63 17.29
CA ASP A 329 -9.78 7.95 17.57
C ASP A 329 -8.69 9.02 17.77
N SER A 330 -7.65 8.71 18.54
CA SER A 330 -6.48 9.59 18.72
C SER A 330 -5.66 9.81 17.43
N ALA A 331 -5.83 8.96 16.41
CA ALA A 331 -5.23 9.14 15.09
C ALA A 331 -6.14 9.97 14.19
N ILE A 332 -7.45 9.69 14.15
CA ILE A 332 -8.47 10.50 13.49
C ILE A 332 -8.34 11.95 13.95
N SER A 333 -8.42 12.23 15.25
CA SER A 333 -8.33 13.61 15.75
C SER A 333 -6.98 14.27 15.63
N ARG A 334 -5.92 13.55 15.26
CA ARG A 334 -4.66 14.18 14.82
C ARG A 334 -4.76 14.61 13.36
N LEU A 335 -5.33 13.74 12.51
CA LEU A 335 -5.52 13.98 11.08
C LEU A 335 -6.57 15.08 10.82
N GLU A 336 -7.66 15.14 11.58
CA GLU A 336 -8.67 16.23 11.52
C GLU A 336 -8.07 17.64 11.71
N ARG A 337 -6.91 17.74 12.39
CA ARG A 337 -6.17 19.00 12.61
C ARG A 337 -5.16 19.34 11.52
N MET A 338 -5.06 18.50 10.48
CA MET A 338 -4.15 18.67 9.34
C MET A 338 -4.98 18.89 8.07
N PRO A 339 -4.63 19.88 7.23
CA PRO A 339 -5.42 20.18 6.04
C PRO A 339 -5.42 19.01 5.05
N ASN A 340 -6.54 18.82 4.35
CA ASN A 340 -6.70 17.81 3.29
C ASN A 340 -6.57 16.35 3.77
N ARG A 341 -7.04 16.05 4.99
CA ARG A 341 -7.02 14.71 5.60
C ARG A 341 -8.26 13.86 5.43
N ASP A 342 -9.32 14.42 4.86
CA ASP A 342 -10.68 13.85 4.89
C ASP A 342 -10.73 12.40 4.39
N ALA A 343 -9.99 12.05 3.33
CA ALA A 343 -9.91 10.68 2.83
C ALA A 343 -9.24 9.69 3.82
N SER A 344 -8.20 10.13 4.55
CA SER A 344 -7.54 9.34 5.58
C SER A 344 -8.37 9.25 6.86
N VAL A 345 -9.05 10.33 7.23
CA VAL A 345 -10.02 10.37 8.35
C VAL A 345 -11.16 9.41 8.06
N ALA A 346 -11.88 9.58 6.95
CA ALA A 346 -12.98 8.72 6.54
C ALA A 346 -12.59 7.23 6.44
N ARG A 347 -11.34 6.94 6.05
CA ARG A 347 -10.82 5.57 6.07
C ARG A 347 -10.64 5.03 7.48
N LEU A 348 -10.01 5.78 8.38
CA LEU A 348 -9.86 5.36 9.77
C LEU A 348 -11.19 5.28 10.50
N GLU A 349 -12.15 6.15 10.20
CA GLU A 349 -13.52 6.10 10.73
C GLU A 349 -14.22 4.79 10.34
N ARG A 350 -14.22 4.42 9.05
CA ARG A 350 -14.76 3.12 8.59
C ARG A 350 -14.09 1.94 9.28
N VAL A 351 -12.75 1.96 9.43
CA VAL A 351 -12.01 0.90 10.12
C VAL A 351 -12.34 0.88 11.62
N ARG A 352 -12.56 2.04 12.25
CA ARG A 352 -12.91 2.20 13.67
C ARG A 352 -14.32 1.69 13.97
N GLU A 353 -15.29 2.04 13.12
CA GLU A 353 -16.67 1.54 13.16
C GLU A 353 -16.68 0.02 13.02
N TYR A 354 -16.08 -0.52 11.96
CA TYR A 354 -15.98 -1.97 11.73
C TYR A 354 -15.28 -2.71 12.87
N CYS A 355 -14.18 -2.16 13.41
CA CYS A 355 -13.50 -2.75 14.55
C CYS A 355 -14.33 -2.76 15.84
N ALA A 356 -15.26 -1.81 16.01
CA ALA A 356 -16.17 -1.74 17.14
C ALA A 356 -17.34 -2.72 16.98
N GLU A 357 -18.04 -2.68 15.84
CA GLU A 357 -19.14 -3.58 15.48
C GLU A 357 -18.73 -5.05 15.68
N HIS A 358 -17.59 -5.44 15.13
CA HIS A 358 -17.10 -6.81 15.17
C HIS A 358 -16.21 -7.14 16.39
N SER A 359 -16.11 -6.23 17.37
CA SER A 359 -15.31 -6.41 18.60
C SER A 359 -13.86 -6.85 18.33
N ILE A 360 -13.22 -6.32 17.28
CA ILE A 360 -11.86 -6.67 16.87
C ILE A 360 -10.84 -6.05 17.83
N LEU A 361 -11.08 -4.81 18.27
CA LEU A 361 -10.24 -4.09 19.22
C LEU A 361 -11.02 -3.72 20.50
N PRO A 362 -10.36 -3.67 21.67
CA PRO A 362 -10.96 -3.13 22.88
C PRO A 362 -11.08 -1.61 22.80
N GLU A 363 -12.02 -1.02 23.56
CA GLU A 363 -12.22 0.43 23.62
C GLU A 363 -10.94 1.18 24.01
N ARG A 364 -10.25 0.69 25.06
CA ARG A 364 -8.96 1.20 25.53
C ARG A 364 -7.96 0.07 25.68
N SER A 365 -6.68 0.36 25.48
CA SER A 365 -5.61 -0.59 25.80
C SER A 365 -5.58 -0.81 27.32
N LYS A 366 -5.32 -2.05 27.76
CA LYS A 366 -4.98 -2.30 29.16
C LYS A 366 -3.64 -1.61 29.42
N SER A 367 -3.65 -0.58 30.26
CA SER A 367 -2.42 0.04 30.74
C SER A 367 -1.58 -1.01 31.48
N HIS A 368 -0.26 -0.98 31.28
CA HIS A 368 0.66 -1.73 32.15
C HIS A 368 0.76 -1.02 33.51
N THR A 369 -0.30 -1.13 34.33
CA THR A 369 -0.22 -0.88 35.78
C THR A 369 0.65 -1.97 36.40
N GLY A 370 1.97 -1.74 36.50
CA GLY A 370 2.89 -2.82 36.83
C GLY A 370 4.35 -2.46 37.14
N MET A 371 4.66 -1.21 37.47
CA MET A 371 5.91 -0.88 38.16
C MET A 371 5.67 0.30 39.11
N ARG A 372 5.22 0.00 40.34
CA ARG A 372 5.25 1.00 41.41
C ARG A 372 6.72 1.37 41.62
N ARG A 373 7.09 2.64 41.44
CA ARG A 373 8.29 3.13 42.10
C ARG A 373 8.05 2.94 43.59
N ALA A 374 8.94 2.21 44.25
CA ALA A 374 8.90 2.10 45.70
C ALA A 374 9.42 3.43 46.25
N ASP A 375 8.52 4.26 46.75
CA ASP A 375 8.89 5.40 47.59
C ASP A 375 9.48 4.83 48.90
N GLY A 376 10.81 4.83 48.98
CA GLY A 376 11.55 4.61 50.21
C GLY A 376 11.46 5.85 51.11
N PRO A 377 11.34 5.70 52.44
CA PRO A 377 10.88 6.78 53.30
C PRO A 377 11.93 7.88 53.51
N THR A 378 11.41 9.08 53.71
CA THR A 378 12.15 10.26 54.17
C THR A 378 12.78 10.05 55.55
N SER A 379 14.10 10.25 55.64
CA SER A 379 14.75 10.68 56.89
C SER A 379 15.22 12.13 56.70
N ALA A 380 14.83 12.99 57.63
CA ALA A 380 15.12 14.43 57.58
C ALA A 380 16.32 14.78 58.47
N ARG A 381 16.91 15.96 58.18
CA ARG A 381 17.79 16.73 59.08
C ARG A 381 19.20 16.13 59.33
N ASP A 382 20.25 16.92 59.61
CA ASP A 382 20.31 18.37 59.92
C ASP A 382 21.50 19.09 59.27
N THR A 383 21.51 20.42 59.42
CA THR A 383 22.52 21.36 58.89
C THR A 383 23.65 21.67 59.89
N HIS A 384 24.67 22.44 59.42
CA HIS A 384 25.83 22.99 60.15
C HIS A 384 27.02 22.01 60.34
N GLY A 385 28.28 22.42 60.15
CA GLY A 385 28.82 23.69 59.62
C GLY A 385 30.33 23.83 59.87
N HIS A 386 31.01 24.76 59.17
CA HIS A 386 32.41 25.17 59.39
C HIS A 386 33.50 24.06 59.20
N SER A 387 34.80 24.33 58.99
CA SER A 387 35.57 25.51 58.54
C SER A 387 37.05 25.13 58.38
N LEU A 388 37.72 25.62 57.31
CA LEU A 388 39.19 25.71 57.13
C LEU A 388 40.03 24.40 57.09
N GLY A 389 41.10 24.41 56.29
CA GLY A 389 42.14 23.37 56.31
C GLY A 389 42.98 23.28 55.03
N SER A 390 44.00 24.14 54.88
CA SER A 390 44.99 24.04 53.80
C SER A 390 45.87 22.78 53.93
N GLY A 391 46.27 22.17 52.81
CA GLY A 391 47.13 20.98 52.80
C GLY A 391 47.76 20.71 51.44
N ASP A 392 48.98 21.20 51.29
CA ASP A 392 49.88 21.23 50.12
C ASP A 392 50.23 19.87 49.45
N SER A 393 50.98 19.96 48.33
CA SER A 393 51.91 18.97 47.76
C SER A 393 51.44 17.99 46.64
N ALA A 394 51.75 18.43 45.41
CA ALA A 394 52.81 17.86 44.57
C ALA A 394 52.69 16.48 43.84
N ARG A 395 52.95 16.58 42.53
CA ARG A 395 53.78 15.70 41.65
C ARG A 395 53.18 14.50 40.90
N GLN A 396 53.52 14.55 39.60
CA GLN A 396 53.92 13.48 38.68
C GLN A 396 52.87 12.53 38.10
N ALA A 397 52.60 12.76 36.81
CA ALA A 397 52.12 11.73 35.90
C ALA A 397 53.26 10.74 35.57
N THR A 398 52.96 9.46 35.61
CA THR A 398 53.80 8.38 35.05
C THR A 398 53.04 7.65 33.96
N VAL A 399 53.66 7.52 32.79
CA VAL A 399 53.17 6.71 31.67
C VAL A 399 53.76 5.31 31.80
N PRO A 400 52.97 4.23 31.66
CA PRO A 400 53.49 2.90 31.41
C PRO A 400 53.46 2.60 29.90
N GLU A 401 54.64 2.45 29.31
CA GLU A 401 54.82 1.86 27.99
C GLU A 401 54.94 0.34 28.14
N ALA A 402 54.21 -0.44 27.34
CA ALA A 402 54.26 -1.91 27.37
C ALA A 402 54.23 -2.50 25.96
N THR A 403 55.44 -2.60 25.39
CA THR A 403 56.04 -3.82 24.81
C THR A 403 55.25 -4.63 23.77
N ARG A 404 55.86 -4.73 22.58
CA ARG A 404 55.48 -5.65 21.50
C ARG A 404 56.71 -6.42 21.03
N ASP A 405 56.77 -7.70 21.36
CA ASP A 405 57.76 -8.69 20.92
C ASP A 405 56.98 -9.94 20.45
N GLY A 406 57.40 -10.73 19.44
CA GLY A 406 58.53 -10.57 18.54
C GLY A 406 58.86 -11.89 17.83
N ARG A 407 59.10 -11.86 16.50
CA ARG A 407 59.67 -12.93 15.63
C ARG A 407 58.86 -14.25 15.51
N GLY A 408 59.01 -15.04 14.44
CA GLY A 408 59.76 -14.84 13.17
C GLY A 408 59.89 -16.16 12.38
N GLU A 409 60.37 -16.05 11.12
CA GLU A 409 60.87 -17.14 10.24
C GLU A 409 59.84 -18.22 9.79
N ARG A 410 59.82 -18.74 8.55
CA ARG A 410 60.76 -18.69 7.42
C ARG A 410 60.06 -18.42 6.09
#